data_AF-M3JEU8-F1
#
_entry.id   AF-M3JEU8-F1
#
_cell.length_a   1.000
_cell.length_b   1.000
_cell.length_c   1.000
_cell.angle_alpha   90.00
_cell.angle_beta   90.00
_cell.angle_gamma   90.00
#
_symmetry.space_group_name_H-M   'P 1'
#
loop_
_entity.id
_entity.type
_entity.pdbx_description
1 polymer ?
#
loop_
_entity_poly.entity_id
_entity_poly.type
_entity_poly.pdbx_seq_one_letter_code
_entity_poly.pdbx_strand_id
1 'polypeptide(L)'
;MQTDAFGWLKFELCEYLRLYDAGLKKRANEHLKGTVSKFKSEFSQTQRDCALDELCREILDENKSELKNLKNRGNGELPFELGELVGEYLKGRCDAGEMSHLCWAHQICTRGLRELDRNELLRRAYRHEHCDARTVELYFCMLLDALDRGAHHFPEVCLIECAYYEQLTREACDVREKHEISVRLNLEFEYLIKLYECYFEFKSRGGEVGFYALCEKAGLNFAPIKSFYYE
;
A
#
# COMPACT_ATOMS: atom_id res chain seq x y z
N MET A 1 36.56 15.29 -3.58
CA MET A 1 35.28 15.26 -4.30
C MET A 1 34.29 14.67 -3.32
N GLN A 2 33.38 15.47 -2.76
CA GLN A 2 32.37 14.95 -1.83
C GLN A 2 31.42 14.11 -2.69
N THR A 3 31.53 12.79 -2.61
CA THR A 3 30.67 11.88 -3.35
C THR A 3 29.24 12.12 -2.89
N ASP A 4 28.38 12.55 -3.81
CA ASP A 4 26.95 12.61 -3.57
C ASP A 4 26.46 11.21 -3.20
N ALA A 5 26.03 11.05 -1.96
CA ALA A 5 25.63 9.76 -1.40
C ALA A 5 24.43 9.17 -2.14
N PHE A 6 23.51 10.04 -2.59
CA PHE A 6 22.36 9.60 -3.37
C PHE A 6 22.77 9.20 -4.78
N GLY A 7 23.54 10.03 -5.49
CA GLY A 7 24.04 9.70 -6.83
C GLY A 7 24.83 8.39 -6.87
N TRP A 8 25.67 8.13 -5.86
CA TRP A 8 26.36 6.85 -5.71
C TRP A 8 25.39 5.69 -5.45
N LEU A 9 24.46 5.85 -4.50
CA LEU A 9 23.49 4.80 -4.18
C LEU A 9 22.60 4.46 -5.38
N LYS A 10 22.11 5.48 -6.09
CA LYS A 10 21.30 5.36 -7.30
C LYS A 10 22.04 4.57 -8.37
N PHE A 11 23.31 4.88 -8.65
CA PHE A 11 24.12 4.15 -9.61
C PHE A 11 24.20 2.65 -9.26
N GLU A 12 24.49 2.33 -8.00
CA GLU A 12 24.60 0.95 -7.53
C GLU A 12 23.26 0.20 -7.59
N LEU A 13 22.14 0.88 -7.35
CA LEU A 13 20.78 0.31 -7.47
C LEU A 13 20.36 0.09 -8.93
N CYS A 14 20.77 0.96 -9.86
CA CYS A 14 20.57 0.72 -11.29
C CYS A 14 21.36 -0.52 -11.76
N GLU A 15 22.59 -0.71 -11.29
CA GLU A 15 23.36 -1.93 -11.57
C GLU A 15 22.70 -3.18 -10.97
N TYR A 16 22.14 -3.09 -9.76
CA TYR A 16 21.32 -4.16 -9.20
C TYR A 16 20.16 -4.54 -10.12
N LEU A 17 19.38 -3.57 -10.58
CA LEU A 17 18.25 -3.79 -11.48
C LEU A 17 18.70 -4.44 -12.79
N ARG A 18 19.78 -3.93 -13.39
CA ARG A 18 20.36 -4.49 -14.63
C ARG A 18 20.74 -5.97 -14.48
N LEU A 19 21.37 -6.34 -13.35
CA LEU A 19 21.69 -7.74 -13.06
C LEU A 19 20.44 -8.59 -12.84
N TYR A 20 19.44 -8.04 -12.15
CA TYR A 20 18.19 -8.73 -11.87
C TYR A 20 17.40 -9.03 -13.16
N ASP A 21 17.29 -8.05 -14.05
CA ASP A 21 16.59 -8.15 -15.34
C ASP A 21 17.29 -9.09 -16.31
N ALA A 22 18.62 -9.20 -16.22
CA ALA A 22 19.40 -10.21 -16.94
C ALA A 22 19.23 -11.65 -16.37
N GLY A 23 18.38 -11.85 -15.37
CA GLY A 23 18.13 -13.15 -14.73
C GLY A 23 19.21 -13.57 -13.72
N LEU A 24 20.19 -12.71 -13.42
CA LEU A 24 21.33 -13.01 -12.54
C LEU A 24 21.02 -12.74 -11.07
N LYS A 25 19.89 -13.26 -10.57
CA LYS A 25 19.32 -12.91 -9.25
C LYS A 25 20.30 -13.09 -8.08
N LYS A 26 21.10 -14.17 -8.08
CA LYS A 26 22.10 -14.43 -7.03
C LYS A 26 23.18 -13.34 -7.00
N ARG A 27 23.73 -13.01 -8.17
CA ARG A 27 24.75 -11.95 -8.31
C ARG A 27 24.19 -10.57 -7.98
N ALA A 28 22.96 -10.28 -8.39
CA ALA A 28 22.27 -9.04 -8.03
C ALA A 28 22.15 -8.90 -6.50
N ASN A 29 21.70 -9.95 -5.80
CA ASN A 29 21.57 -9.91 -4.35
C ASN A 29 22.93 -9.79 -3.63
N GLU A 30 23.98 -10.47 -4.13
CA GLU A 30 25.34 -10.32 -3.60
C GLU A 30 25.88 -8.90 -3.80
N HIS A 31 25.64 -8.31 -4.98
CA HIS A 31 25.97 -6.92 -5.29
C HIS A 31 25.31 -5.96 -4.31
N LEU A 32 23.98 -6.05 -4.16
CA LEU A 32 23.21 -5.19 -3.26
C LEU A 32 23.67 -5.29 -1.81
N LYS A 33 23.97 -6.50 -1.33
CA LYS A 33 24.51 -6.69 0.02
C LYS A 33 25.83 -5.94 0.22
N GLY A 34 26.72 -6.00 -0.77
CA GLY A 34 27.96 -5.24 -0.80
C GLY A 34 27.70 -3.73 -0.82
N THR A 35 26.79 -3.26 -1.66
CA THR A 35 26.36 -1.86 -1.75
C THR A 35 25.84 -1.34 -0.41
N VAL A 36 24.90 -2.03 0.23
CA VAL A 36 24.33 -1.61 1.52
C VAL A 36 25.39 -1.56 2.62
N SER A 37 26.30 -2.54 2.66
CA SER A 37 27.41 -2.55 3.61
C SER A 37 28.33 -1.34 3.44
N LYS A 38 28.75 -1.06 2.20
CA LYS A 38 29.57 0.12 1.87
C LYS A 38 28.84 1.43 2.18
N PHE A 39 27.55 1.51 1.84
CA PHE A 39 26.72 2.68 2.12
C PHE A 39 26.74 3.02 3.61
N LYS A 40 26.52 2.00 4.48
CA LYS A 40 26.53 2.14 5.94
C LYS A 40 27.90 2.56 6.49
N SER A 41 29.02 2.13 5.88
CA SER A 41 30.37 2.41 6.38
C SER A 41 31.03 3.68 5.82
N GLU A 42 30.74 4.05 4.57
CA GLU A 42 31.45 5.12 3.85
C GLU A 42 30.79 6.50 4.01
N PHE A 43 29.48 6.53 4.31
CA PHE A 43 28.71 7.77 4.44
C PHE A 43 28.28 8.03 5.88
N SER A 44 28.36 9.30 6.30
CA SER A 44 27.85 9.75 7.60
C SER A 44 26.34 9.54 7.72
N GLN A 45 25.81 9.50 8.95
CA GLN A 45 24.37 9.34 9.17
C GLN A 45 23.54 10.39 8.42
N THR A 46 23.94 11.67 8.47
CA THR A 46 23.24 12.76 7.76
C THR A 46 23.24 12.55 6.24
N GLN A 47 24.37 12.14 5.66
CA GLN A 47 24.43 11.84 4.22
C GLN A 47 23.54 10.65 3.85
N ARG A 48 23.51 9.62 4.70
CA ARG A 48 22.64 8.45 4.51
C ARG A 48 21.17 8.84 4.59
N ASP A 49 20.78 9.61 5.59
CA ASP A 49 19.40 10.06 5.76
C ASP A 49 18.93 10.90 4.57
N CYS A 50 19.74 11.86 4.11
CA CYS A 50 19.42 12.64 2.90
C CYS A 50 19.26 11.74 1.66
N ALA A 51 20.18 10.79 1.46
CA ALA A 51 20.11 9.88 0.31
C ALA A 51 18.91 8.92 0.38
N LEU A 52 18.50 8.50 1.59
CA LEU A 52 17.33 7.65 1.77
C LEU A 52 16.01 8.43 1.60
N ASP A 53 15.98 9.72 1.95
CA ASP A 53 14.85 10.61 1.63
C ASP A 53 14.65 10.75 0.12
N GLU A 54 15.73 11.08 -0.60
CA GLU A 54 15.72 11.20 -2.05
C GLU A 54 15.36 9.87 -2.73
N LEU A 55 15.87 8.74 -2.21
CA LEU A 55 15.51 7.41 -2.69
C LEU A 55 14.01 7.12 -2.52
N CYS A 56 13.42 7.43 -1.37
CA CYS A 56 11.98 7.22 -1.15
C CYS A 56 11.15 8.03 -2.14
N ARG A 57 11.53 9.30 -2.36
CA ARG A 57 10.90 10.19 -3.33
C ARG A 57 10.99 9.65 -4.75
N GLU A 58 12.16 9.17 -5.17
CA GLU A 58 12.34 8.60 -6.52
C GLU A 58 11.58 7.29 -6.73
N ILE A 59 11.44 6.45 -5.69
CA ILE A 59 10.69 5.19 -5.77
C ILE A 59 9.19 5.45 -5.80
N LEU A 60 8.68 6.41 -5.02
CA LEU A 60 7.25 6.57 -4.77
C LEU A 60 6.63 7.75 -5.51
N ASP A 61 7.31 8.88 -5.61
CA ASP A 61 6.73 10.14 -6.08
C ASP A 61 7.11 10.44 -7.53
N GLU A 62 8.24 9.91 -8.01
CA GLU A 62 8.72 10.15 -9.37
C GLU A 62 8.31 9.06 -10.37
N ASN A 63 7.23 9.32 -11.11
CA ASN A 63 6.66 8.39 -12.10
C ASN A 63 7.62 7.94 -13.22
N LYS A 64 8.70 8.69 -13.50
CA LYS A 64 9.67 8.39 -14.56
C LYS A 64 10.98 7.77 -14.04
N SER A 65 11.16 7.62 -12.74
CA SER A 65 12.37 7.03 -12.19
C SER A 65 12.48 5.56 -12.58
N GLU A 66 13.69 5.10 -12.91
CA GLU A 66 13.99 3.68 -13.07
C GLU A 66 13.90 2.94 -11.73
N LEU A 67 14.12 3.64 -10.62
CA LEU A 67 14.13 3.07 -9.27
C LEU A 67 12.74 2.60 -8.81
N LYS A 68 11.65 3.09 -9.42
CA LYS A 68 10.30 2.55 -9.18
C LYS A 68 10.21 1.04 -9.43
N ASN A 69 11.06 0.52 -10.33
CA ASN A 69 11.10 -0.91 -10.67
C ASN A 69 11.66 -1.78 -9.53
N LEU A 70 12.28 -1.19 -8.50
CA LEU A 70 12.71 -1.91 -7.30
C LEU A 70 11.55 -2.62 -6.60
N LYS A 71 10.32 -2.08 -6.70
CA LYS A 71 9.08 -2.68 -6.18
C LYS A 71 8.46 -3.71 -7.14
N ASN A 72 8.83 -3.70 -8.42
CA ASN A 72 8.21 -4.51 -9.47
C ASN A 72 8.82 -5.92 -9.60
N ARG A 73 9.31 -6.50 -8.51
CA ARG A 73 10.00 -7.81 -8.49
C ARG A 73 9.06 -9.01 -8.25
N GLY A 74 7.75 -8.78 -8.34
CA GLY A 74 6.71 -9.81 -8.24
C GLY A 74 6.03 -9.95 -6.88
N ASN A 75 6.61 -9.40 -5.80
CA ASN A 75 6.00 -9.39 -4.46
C ASN A 75 5.68 -7.98 -3.94
N GLY A 76 5.93 -6.93 -4.71
CA GLY A 76 5.67 -5.54 -4.31
C GLY A 76 6.63 -4.97 -3.25
N GLU A 77 7.56 -5.77 -2.75
CA GLU A 77 8.52 -5.38 -1.70
C GLU A 77 9.86 -4.95 -2.31
N LEU A 78 10.58 -4.08 -1.58
CA LEU A 78 11.97 -3.79 -1.91
C LEU A 78 12.86 -5.04 -1.73
N PRO A 79 13.99 -5.14 -2.45
CA PRO A 79 14.98 -6.17 -2.20
C PRO A 79 15.39 -6.23 -0.72
N PHE A 80 15.57 -7.44 -0.19
CA PHE A 80 15.72 -7.69 1.25
C PHE A 80 16.66 -6.70 1.97
N GLU A 81 17.92 -6.60 1.53
CA GLU A 81 18.92 -5.72 2.17
C GLU A 81 18.56 -4.23 2.08
N LEU A 82 17.96 -3.82 0.96
CA LEU A 82 17.49 -2.44 0.78
C LEU A 82 16.25 -2.17 1.65
N GLY A 83 15.37 -3.16 1.76
CA GLY A 83 14.15 -3.07 2.55
C GLY A 83 14.45 -2.90 4.04
N GLU A 84 15.42 -3.62 4.56
CA GLU A 84 15.90 -3.41 5.94
C GLU A 84 16.45 -2.00 6.13
N LEU A 85 17.34 -1.54 5.23
CA LEU A 85 17.93 -0.20 5.30
C LEU A 85 16.88 0.92 5.28
N VAL A 86 15.95 0.85 4.32
CA VAL A 86 14.87 1.85 4.17
C VAL A 86 13.88 1.74 5.33
N GLY A 87 13.58 0.53 5.80
CA GLY A 87 12.68 0.30 6.94
C GLY A 87 13.22 0.88 8.25
N GLU A 88 14.51 0.67 8.55
CA GLU A 88 15.19 1.27 9.71
C GLU A 88 15.10 2.81 9.67
N TYR A 89 15.37 3.40 8.51
CA TYR A 89 15.27 4.85 8.31
C TYR A 89 13.84 5.37 8.52
N LEU A 90 12.86 4.80 7.82
CA LEU A 90 11.47 5.23 7.89
C LEU A 90 10.88 5.05 9.29
N LYS A 91 11.26 3.99 10.02
CA LYS A 91 10.81 3.78 11.41
C LYS A 91 11.18 4.98 12.28
N GLY A 92 12.43 5.43 12.24
CA GLY A 92 12.88 6.61 12.98
C GLY A 92 12.18 7.91 12.57
N ARG A 93 11.86 8.08 11.28
CA ARG A 93 11.14 9.27 10.78
C ARG A 93 9.65 9.27 11.12
N CYS A 94 9.00 8.10 11.16
CA CYS A 94 7.60 7.98 11.57
C CYS A 94 7.38 8.39 13.03
N ASP A 95 8.37 8.15 13.89
CA ASP A 95 8.35 8.59 15.28
C ASP A 95 8.44 10.12 15.39
N ALA A 96 9.15 10.79 14.47
CA ALA A 96 9.20 12.24 14.37
C ALA A 96 7.90 12.86 13.80
N GLY A 97 7.00 12.05 13.21
CA GLY A 97 5.67 12.47 12.79
C GLY A 97 5.61 13.22 11.45
N GLU A 98 6.69 13.21 10.66
CA GLU A 98 6.73 13.87 9.36
C GLU A 98 5.75 13.21 8.36
N MET A 99 4.85 14.02 7.76
CA MET A 99 3.73 13.55 6.93
C MET A 99 4.18 12.62 5.80
N SER A 100 5.15 13.06 4.99
CA SER A 100 5.63 12.29 3.84
C SER A 100 6.19 10.93 4.27
N HIS A 101 6.89 10.84 5.40
CA HIS A 101 7.45 9.59 5.89
C HIS A 101 6.38 8.61 6.38
N LEU A 102 5.30 9.10 7.01
CA LEU A 102 4.15 8.26 7.38
C LEU A 102 3.49 7.65 6.14
N CYS A 103 3.31 8.46 5.09
CA CYS A 103 2.73 8.03 3.83
C CYS A 103 3.64 7.04 3.09
N TRP A 104 4.95 7.31 3.04
CA TRP A 104 5.93 6.42 2.42
C TRP A 104 6.06 5.09 3.15
N ALA A 105 6.04 5.09 4.49
CA ALA A 105 6.09 3.87 5.29
C ALA A 105 4.87 2.97 5.07
N HIS A 106 3.69 3.54 4.84
CA HIS A 106 2.53 2.77 4.40
C HIS A 106 2.76 2.09 3.03
N GLN A 107 3.29 2.85 2.07
CA GLN A 107 3.45 2.41 0.67
C GLN A 107 4.66 1.48 0.42
N ILE A 108 5.69 1.56 1.27
CA ILE A 108 6.90 0.74 1.20
C ILE A 108 6.72 -0.44 2.16
N CYS A 109 6.35 -1.60 1.60
CA CYS A 109 6.28 -2.85 2.35
C CYS A 109 7.69 -3.38 2.59
N THR A 110 8.29 -3.03 3.72
CA THR A 110 9.60 -3.52 4.12
C THR A 110 9.57 -4.19 5.48
N ARG A 111 10.46 -5.18 5.65
CA ARG A 111 10.53 -5.98 6.86
C ARG A 111 10.85 -5.15 8.12
N GLY A 112 11.66 -4.10 8.00
CA GLY A 112 11.94 -3.14 9.07
C GLY A 112 10.72 -2.36 9.60
N LEU A 113 9.59 -2.41 8.90
CA LEU A 113 8.32 -1.78 9.31
C LEU A 113 7.28 -2.78 9.82
N ARG A 114 7.62 -4.09 9.96
CA ARG A 114 6.67 -5.15 10.35
C ARG A 114 6.01 -4.96 11.71
N GLU A 115 6.66 -4.22 12.61
CA GLU A 115 6.13 -3.90 13.94
C GLU A 115 5.13 -2.74 13.92
N LEU A 116 5.07 -1.97 12.83
CA LEU A 116 4.17 -0.84 12.70
C LEU A 116 2.87 -1.27 12.03
N ASP A 117 1.74 -0.88 12.64
CA ASP A 117 0.45 -0.99 11.99
C ASP A 117 0.36 0.02 10.83
N ARG A 118 0.48 -0.48 9.61
CA ARG A 118 0.45 0.31 8.38
C ARG A 118 -0.85 1.09 8.20
N ASN A 119 -1.97 0.54 8.67
CA ASN A 119 -3.25 1.22 8.57
C ASN A 119 -3.29 2.37 9.57
N GLU A 120 -2.71 2.19 10.76
CA GLU A 120 -2.59 3.26 11.74
C GLU A 120 -1.64 4.38 11.27
N LEU A 121 -0.52 4.03 10.61
CA LEU A 121 0.36 5.04 10.00
C LEU A 121 -0.39 5.91 8.98
N LEU A 122 -1.21 5.29 8.13
CA LEU A 122 -1.99 6.02 7.15
C LEU A 122 -3.14 6.83 7.78
N ARG A 123 -3.78 6.32 8.83
CA ARG A 123 -4.74 7.08 9.65
C ARG A 123 -4.09 8.31 10.27
N ARG A 124 -2.86 8.19 10.78
CA ARG A 124 -2.07 9.33 11.30
C ARG A 124 -1.73 10.32 10.19
N ALA A 125 -1.28 9.84 9.03
CA ALA A 125 -0.98 10.69 7.88
C ALA A 125 -2.22 11.48 7.40
N TYR A 126 -3.38 10.81 7.31
CA TYR A 126 -4.64 11.44 6.93
C TYR A 126 -5.07 12.55 7.91
N ARG A 127 -4.85 12.34 9.22
CA ARG A 127 -5.17 13.32 10.28
C ARG A 127 -4.13 14.44 10.41
N HIS A 128 -3.03 14.38 9.66
CA HIS A 128 -1.96 15.37 9.73
C HIS A 128 -2.41 16.70 9.13
N GLU A 129 -1.99 17.83 9.72
CA GLU A 129 -2.36 19.19 9.26
C GLU A 129 -1.91 19.51 7.83
N HIS A 130 -0.89 18.79 7.36
CA HIS A 130 -0.33 18.88 6.01
C HIS A 130 -0.70 17.69 5.11
N CYS A 131 -1.81 17.00 5.40
CA CYS A 131 -2.32 15.89 4.58
C CYS A 131 -2.49 16.33 3.11
N ASP A 132 -1.90 15.57 2.19
CA ASP A 132 -1.97 15.85 0.76
C ASP A 132 -3.04 14.98 0.05
N ALA A 133 -3.42 15.38 -1.16
CA ALA A 133 -4.45 14.69 -1.94
C ALA A 133 -4.11 13.20 -2.18
N ARG A 134 -2.82 12.88 -2.30
CA ARG A 134 -2.37 11.50 -2.46
C ARG A 134 -2.63 10.66 -1.21
N THR A 135 -2.33 11.19 -0.03
CA THR A 135 -2.58 10.54 1.25
C THR A 135 -4.07 10.33 1.46
N VAL A 136 -4.90 11.30 1.06
CA VAL A 136 -6.35 11.16 1.07
C VAL A 136 -6.80 9.99 0.18
N GLU A 137 -6.32 9.91 -1.06
CA GLU A 137 -6.70 8.79 -1.95
C GLU A 137 -6.22 7.44 -1.40
N LEU A 138 -5.00 7.37 -0.85
CA LEU A 138 -4.51 6.15 -0.21
C LEU A 138 -5.36 5.75 0.99
N TYR A 139 -5.74 6.72 1.82
CA TYR A 139 -6.62 6.48 2.95
C TYR A 139 -7.97 5.94 2.49
N PHE A 140 -8.53 6.51 1.43
CA PHE A 140 -9.77 6.04 0.82
C PHE A 140 -9.62 4.60 0.30
N CYS A 141 -8.55 4.30 -0.44
CA CYS A 141 -8.23 2.93 -0.89
C CYS A 141 -8.16 1.94 0.29
N MET A 142 -7.52 2.31 1.40
CA MET A 142 -7.44 1.46 2.60
C MET A 142 -8.84 1.12 3.15
N LEU A 143 -9.79 2.07 3.11
CA LEU A 143 -11.18 1.82 3.50
C LEU A 143 -11.87 0.87 2.52
N LEU A 144 -11.68 1.06 1.21
CA LEU A 144 -12.24 0.17 0.18
C LEU A 144 -11.68 -1.25 0.30
N ASP A 145 -10.37 -1.40 0.50
CA ASP A 145 -9.72 -2.69 0.70
C ASP A 145 -10.30 -3.44 1.91
N ALA A 146 -10.68 -2.72 2.97
CA ALA A 146 -11.32 -3.33 4.13
C ALA A 146 -12.75 -3.80 3.83
N LEU A 147 -13.52 -3.01 3.07
CA LEU A 147 -14.85 -3.38 2.60
C LEU A 147 -14.80 -4.57 1.61
N ASP A 148 -13.88 -4.56 0.65
CA ASP A 148 -13.69 -5.65 -0.32
C ASP A 148 -13.31 -6.96 0.39
N ARG A 149 -12.36 -6.92 1.34
CA ARG A 149 -12.05 -8.09 2.18
C ARG A 149 -13.26 -8.60 2.94
N GLY A 150 -14.10 -7.71 3.48
CA GLY A 150 -15.32 -8.12 4.17
C GLY A 150 -16.30 -8.87 3.25
N ALA A 151 -16.39 -8.46 1.98
CA ALA A 151 -17.26 -9.05 0.97
C ALA A 151 -16.67 -10.30 0.28
N HIS A 152 -15.43 -10.70 0.62
CA HIS A 152 -14.67 -11.71 -0.11
C HIS A 152 -15.36 -13.08 -0.24
N HIS A 153 -16.19 -13.45 0.74
CA HIS A 153 -16.96 -14.70 0.74
C HIS A 153 -18.47 -14.47 0.66
N PHE A 154 -18.90 -13.38 0.03
CA PHE A 154 -20.32 -13.22 -0.26
C PHE A 154 -20.77 -14.25 -1.32
N PRO A 155 -22.00 -14.80 -1.18
CA PRO A 155 -22.99 -14.54 -0.12
C PRO A 155 -22.88 -15.40 1.15
N GLU A 156 -21.94 -16.34 1.21
CA GLU A 156 -21.82 -17.31 2.27
C GLU A 156 -21.61 -16.62 3.63
N VAL A 157 -20.56 -15.80 3.74
CA VAL A 157 -20.15 -15.14 4.99
C VAL A 157 -19.58 -13.75 4.74
N CYS A 158 -19.86 -12.83 5.67
CA CYS A 158 -19.19 -11.53 5.74
C CYS A 158 -18.01 -11.64 6.69
N LEU A 159 -16.82 -11.29 6.22
CA LEU A 159 -15.60 -11.38 7.01
C LEU A 159 -15.42 -10.22 8.00
N ILE A 160 -16.29 -9.20 7.94
CA ILE A 160 -16.30 -8.10 8.87
C ILE A 160 -17.63 -8.01 9.61
N GLU A 161 -17.58 -7.47 10.83
CA GLU A 161 -18.79 -7.19 11.62
C GLU A 161 -19.57 -6.00 11.05
N CYS A 162 -20.90 -6.00 11.28
CA CYS A 162 -21.79 -4.93 10.82
C CYS A 162 -21.35 -3.55 11.33
N ALA A 163 -20.97 -3.45 12.61
CA ALA A 163 -20.48 -2.20 13.21
C ALA A 163 -19.21 -1.68 12.51
N TYR A 164 -18.32 -2.58 12.09
CA TYR A 164 -17.10 -2.18 11.37
C TYR A 164 -17.42 -1.74 9.94
N TYR A 165 -18.35 -2.42 9.24
CA TYR A 165 -18.89 -1.96 7.96
C TYR A 165 -19.49 -0.54 8.05
N GLU A 166 -20.32 -0.28 9.06
CA GLU A 166 -20.94 1.04 9.27
C GLU A 166 -19.89 2.12 9.54
N GLN A 167 -18.87 1.80 10.33
CA GLN A 167 -17.74 2.69 10.58
C GLN A 167 -16.98 3.01 9.29
N LEU A 168 -16.58 2.00 8.52
CA LEU A 168 -15.85 2.18 7.26
C LEU A 168 -16.64 3.03 6.26
N THR A 169 -17.95 2.77 6.13
CA THR A 169 -18.85 3.52 5.25
C THR A 169 -18.96 4.98 5.68
N ARG A 170 -19.13 5.23 6.99
CA ARG A 170 -19.19 6.60 7.52
C ARG A 170 -17.89 7.36 7.27
N GLU A 171 -16.74 6.73 7.52
CA GLU A 171 -15.43 7.32 7.26
C GLU A 171 -15.22 7.61 5.77
N ALA A 172 -15.62 6.70 4.88
CA ALA A 172 -15.51 6.89 3.44
C ALA A 172 -16.42 8.04 2.94
N CYS A 173 -17.66 8.13 3.44
CA CYS A 173 -18.55 9.25 3.13
C CYS A 173 -17.95 10.60 3.59
N ASP A 174 -17.43 10.66 4.82
CA ASP A 174 -16.77 11.87 5.35
C ASP A 174 -15.58 12.31 4.48
N VAL A 175 -14.77 11.36 4.01
CA VAL A 175 -13.66 11.63 3.08
C VAL A 175 -14.17 12.20 1.76
N ARG A 176 -15.22 11.62 1.16
CA ARG A 176 -15.83 12.11 -0.09
C ARG A 176 -16.43 13.51 0.03
N GLU A 177 -16.95 13.86 1.21
CA GLU A 177 -17.51 15.18 1.48
C GLU A 177 -16.42 16.25 1.61
N LYS A 178 -15.27 15.89 2.20
CA LYS A 178 -14.18 16.83 2.50
C LYS A 178 -13.16 16.97 1.38
N HIS A 179 -13.03 15.96 0.53
CA HIS A 179 -11.95 15.88 -0.44
C HIS A 179 -12.44 15.42 -1.81
N GLU A 180 -11.75 15.90 -2.85
CA GLU A 180 -11.93 15.38 -4.19
C GLU A 180 -11.25 14.01 -4.31
N ILE A 181 -12.07 12.97 -4.50
CA ILE A 181 -11.63 11.60 -4.73
C ILE A 181 -11.79 11.28 -6.20
N SER A 182 -10.84 10.54 -6.80
CA SER A 182 -10.96 10.15 -8.20
C SER A 182 -12.26 9.42 -8.51
N VAL A 183 -12.78 9.65 -9.72
CA VAL A 183 -14.03 9.04 -10.20
C VAL A 183 -13.99 7.52 -10.09
N ARG A 184 -12.84 6.91 -10.39
CA ARG A 184 -12.65 5.47 -10.29
C ARG A 184 -12.94 4.95 -8.87
N LEU A 185 -12.33 5.56 -7.85
CA LEU A 185 -12.50 5.12 -6.46
C LEU A 185 -13.92 5.36 -5.96
N ASN A 186 -14.57 6.45 -6.39
CA ASN A 186 -15.99 6.69 -6.10
C ASN A 186 -16.88 5.57 -6.66
N LEU A 187 -16.65 5.15 -7.90
CA LEU A 187 -17.42 4.05 -8.51
C LEU A 187 -17.20 2.72 -7.78
N GLU A 188 -15.98 2.45 -7.34
CA GLU A 188 -15.65 1.26 -6.55
C GLU A 188 -16.33 1.27 -5.19
N PHE A 189 -16.35 2.41 -4.52
CA PHE A 189 -17.11 2.60 -3.28
C PHE A 189 -18.61 2.35 -3.47
N GLU A 190 -19.22 2.97 -4.49
CA GLU A 190 -20.64 2.80 -4.80
C GLU A 190 -21.01 1.36 -5.14
N TYR A 191 -20.13 0.64 -5.84
CA TYR A 191 -20.27 -0.78 -6.09
C TYR A 191 -20.27 -1.58 -4.79
N LEU A 192 -19.29 -1.36 -3.91
CA LEU A 192 -19.18 -2.06 -2.63
C LEU A 192 -20.41 -1.80 -1.74
N ILE A 193 -20.87 -0.55 -1.62
CA ILE A 193 -22.06 -0.22 -0.83
C ILE A 193 -23.28 -0.99 -1.31
N LYS A 194 -23.57 -0.97 -2.61
CA LYS A 194 -24.69 -1.74 -3.18
C LYS A 194 -24.55 -3.25 -2.95
N LEU A 195 -23.32 -3.78 -3.01
CA LEU A 195 -23.05 -5.18 -2.77
C LEU A 195 -23.37 -5.58 -1.32
N TYR A 196 -22.99 -4.74 -0.34
CA TYR A 196 -23.34 -4.94 1.07
C TYR A 196 -24.85 -4.80 1.31
N GLU A 197 -25.52 -3.84 0.68
CA GLU A 197 -26.98 -3.71 0.75
C GLU A 197 -27.68 -5.00 0.28
N CYS A 198 -27.25 -5.56 -0.85
CA CYS A 198 -27.74 -6.84 -1.36
C CYS A 198 -27.50 -7.99 -0.36
N TYR A 199 -26.33 -8.01 0.29
CA TYR A 199 -25.99 -9.04 1.28
C TYR A 199 -26.87 -8.95 2.53
N PHE A 200 -27.05 -7.76 3.09
CA PHE A 200 -27.89 -7.58 4.27
C PHE A 200 -29.36 -7.85 3.97
N GLU A 201 -29.86 -7.46 2.79
CA GLU A 201 -31.21 -7.82 2.33
C GLU A 201 -31.35 -9.36 2.23
N PHE A 202 -30.40 -10.03 1.59
CA PHE A 202 -30.36 -11.49 1.47
C PHE A 202 -30.42 -12.19 2.85
N LYS A 203 -29.58 -11.76 3.80
CA LYS A 203 -29.57 -12.33 5.16
C LYS A 203 -30.85 -12.03 5.93
N SER A 204 -31.40 -10.82 5.81
CA SER A 204 -32.66 -10.44 6.49
C SER A 204 -33.86 -11.26 6.04
N ARG A 205 -33.88 -11.70 4.78
CA ARG A 205 -34.96 -12.51 4.19
C ARG A 205 -34.75 -14.02 4.32
N GLY A 206 -33.75 -14.46 5.09
CA GLY A 206 -33.46 -15.89 5.26
C GLY A 206 -33.20 -16.65 3.94
N GLY A 207 -32.80 -15.95 2.87
CA GLY A 207 -32.58 -16.54 1.55
C GLY A 207 -33.81 -16.78 0.68
N GLU A 208 -34.99 -16.24 1.02
CA GLU A 208 -36.19 -16.31 0.17
C GLU A 208 -35.97 -15.72 -1.25
N VAL A 209 -35.11 -14.71 -1.35
CA VAL A 209 -34.64 -14.16 -2.63
C VAL A 209 -33.16 -14.48 -2.75
N GLY A 210 -32.76 -15.07 -3.88
CA GLY A 210 -31.36 -15.39 -4.13
C GLY A 210 -30.48 -14.13 -4.18
N PHE A 211 -29.32 -14.17 -3.53
CA PHE A 211 -28.36 -13.06 -3.52
C PHE A 211 -28.01 -12.56 -4.92
N TYR A 212 -27.75 -13.47 -5.86
CA TYR A 212 -27.43 -13.11 -7.25
C TYR A 212 -28.55 -12.33 -7.95
N ALA A 213 -29.82 -12.65 -7.65
CA ALA A 213 -30.96 -11.91 -8.19
C ALA A 213 -31.06 -10.50 -7.59
N LEU A 214 -30.69 -10.33 -6.32
CA LEU A 214 -30.58 -8.99 -5.70
C LEU A 214 -29.47 -8.17 -6.35
N CYS A 215 -28.31 -8.77 -6.57
CA CYS A 215 -27.19 -8.12 -7.27
C CYS A 215 -27.59 -7.69 -8.69
N GLU A 216 -28.22 -8.58 -9.47
CA GLU A 216 -28.69 -8.25 -10.83
C GLU A 216 -29.70 -7.10 -10.82
N LYS A 217 -30.67 -7.14 -9.89
CA LYS A 217 -31.65 -6.07 -9.71
C LYS A 217 -31.01 -4.73 -9.31
N ALA A 218 -29.92 -4.76 -8.56
CA ALA A 218 -29.12 -3.59 -8.19
C ALA A 218 -28.17 -3.11 -9.31
N GLY A 219 -28.16 -3.80 -10.46
CA GLY A 219 -27.28 -3.51 -11.60
C GLY A 219 -25.83 -3.92 -11.36
N LEU A 220 -25.58 -4.86 -10.45
CA LEU A 220 -24.24 -5.37 -10.14
C LEU A 220 -23.95 -6.62 -10.98
N ASN A 221 -22.79 -6.61 -11.65
CA ASN A 221 -22.24 -7.80 -12.29
C ASN A 221 -21.36 -8.56 -11.30
N PHE A 222 -21.97 -9.09 -10.23
CA PHE A 222 -21.24 -9.84 -9.20
C PHE A 222 -20.87 -11.24 -9.72
N ALA A 223 -19.58 -11.54 -9.73
CA ALA A 223 -19.06 -12.87 -10.04
C ALA A 223 -18.30 -13.40 -8.82
N PRO A 224 -18.63 -14.59 -8.29
CA PRO A 224 -17.95 -15.14 -7.14
C PRO A 224 -16.50 -15.46 -7.51
N ILE A 225 -15.56 -15.15 -6.62
CA ILE A 225 -14.20 -15.66 -6.71
C ILE A 225 -14.29 -17.17 -6.45
N LYS A 226 -13.84 -18.01 -7.41
CA LYS A 226 -13.82 -19.46 -7.24
C LYS A 226 -12.89 -19.82 -6.08
N SER A 227 -13.45 -20.08 -4.90
CA SER A 227 -12.72 -20.64 -3.76
C SER A 227 -12.68 -22.17 -3.91
N PHE A 228 -11.49 -22.72 -4.07
CA PHE A 228 -11.26 -24.17 -4.01
C PHE A 228 -10.99 -24.54 -2.55
N TYR A 229 -11.93 -25.23 -1.92
CA TYR A 229 -11.69 -25.87 -0.63
C TYR A 229 -11.10 -27.26 -0.90
N TYR A 230 -9.89 -27.51 -0.39
CA TYR A 230 -9.32 -28.85 -0.35
C TYR A 230 -9.90 -29.57 0.88
N GLU A 231 -10.51 -30.73 0.67
CA GLU A 231 -10.94 -31.64 1.75
C GLU A 231 -9.73 -32.29 2.46
#